data_AF-A0A7J6JAT4-F1
#
_entry.id   AF-A0A7J6JAT4-F1
#
_cell.length_a   1.000
_cell.length_b   1.000
_cell.length_c   1.000
_cell.angle_alpha   90.00
_cell.angle_beta   90.00
_cell.angle_gamma   90.00
#
_symmetry.space_group_name_H-M   'P 1'
#
loop_
_entity.id
_entity.type
_entity.pdbx_description
1 polymer ?
#
loop_
_entity_poly.entity_id
_entity_poly.type
_entity_poly.pdbx_seq_one_letter_code
_entity_poly.pdbx_strand_id
1 'polypeptide(L)'
;MGDSRYMEHRPVQTSAVYVLGAPHCESMPPPSPPSPPVSPPEDEFLEELEELSLGSPDEMLETEENSVTVQDRLHAATHVLKTEAAALRSVAALYETDPVARDGFNRTVAAITRHKGEKGKLVITGVGKSGHIANKLVATFNSLSIASVFLNPIDALHGDLGIVQKHDILMFITFSGKTSELFNLLPHLDKPSSLIILTGHTRPDTCELIKLRPDTILLPAPIHESETASFGVSAPTTSTTVALAVGDALAIAAGQELHPSMSQVFSKNHPGGAIGAAFRKPQTILDLAVPWTDIPDLVALCTDSVGADLFRAAYDSTSGWVRIGNDVASPGRIRKLATEDFARCLKEIPGLMVPRAEMLSISSETTVRRAVNFVRNMQGAADDGEYVCRADSILAVLDQGDMVGVLEVGKLLEWKD
;
A
#
# COMPACT_ATOMS: atom_id res chain seq x y z
N MET A 1 -42.38 11.00 24.04
CA MET A 1 -41.40 10.81 25.13
C MET A 1 -40.44 9.74 24.68
N GLY A 2 -39.18 10.13 24.40
CA GLY A 2 -37.93 9.34 24.38
C GLY A 2 -37.88 7.95 23.71
N ASP A 3 -36.81 7.53 23.07
CA ASP A 3 -35.50 8.11 22.84
C ASP A 3 -34.79 7.13 21.87
N SER A 4 -34.23 7.62 20.78
CA SER A 4 -33.46 6.80 19.85
C SER A 4 -32.07 6.55 20.45
N ARG A 5 -31.75 5.30 20.78
CA ARG A 5 -30.36 4.93 21.10
C ARG A 5 -29.73 4.15 19.96
N TYR A 6 -28.81 4.84 19.30
CA TYR A 6 -27.77 4.32 18.43
C TYR A 6 -27.14 3.04 19.01
N MET A 7 -27.18 1.94 18.25
CA MET A 7 -26.30 0.80 18.49
C MET A 7 -25.04 0.98 17.63
N GLU A 8 -23.92 1.30 18.28
CA GLU A 8 -22.59 1.17 17.70
C GLU A 8 -22.30 -0.31 17.40
N HIS A 9 -22.11 -0.64 16.12
CA HIS A 9 -21.51 -1.93 15.74
C HIS A 9 -20.01 -1.89 16.02
N ARG A 10 -19.58 -2.54 17.10
CA ARG A 10 -18.17 -2.94 17.27
C ARG A 10 -17.97 -4.38 16.79
N PRO A 11 -16.89 -4.70 16.05
CA PRO A 11 -16.60 -6.06 15.63
C PRO A 11 -16.20 -6.92 16.84
N VAL A 12 -16.84 -8.10 16.96
CA VAL A 12 -16.54 -9.11 17.97
C VAL A 12 -15.24 -9.82 17.59
N GLN A 13 -14.15 -9.53 18.30
CA GLN A 13 -12.94 -10.36 18.27
C GLN A 13 -13.17 -11.60 19.16
N THR A 14 -13.43 -12.74 18.55
CA THR A 14 -13.51 -14.03 19.26
C THR A 14 -12.14 -14.70 19.33
N SER A 15 -11.45 -14.52 20.46
CA SER A 15 -10.65 -15.58 21.13
C SER A 15 -9.89 -14.98 22.32
N ALA A 16 -10.58 -14.78 23.44
CA ALA A 16 -9.95 -14.63 24.74
C ALA A 16 -10.41 -15.80 25.61
N VAL A 17 -9.48 -16.67 25.99
CA VAL A 17 -9.71 -17.72 26.98
C VAL A 17 -9.65 -17.06 28.35
N TYR A 18 -10.79 -16.98 29.04
CA TYR A 18 -10.84 -16.49 30.42
C TYR A 18 -10.46 -17.63 31.37
N VAL A 19 -9.27 -17.53 31.98
CA VAL A 19 -8.89 -18.38 33.11
C VAL A 19 -9.45 -17.72 34.38
N LEU A 20 -10.54 -18.26 34.92
CA LEU A 20 -11.13 -17.78 36.17
C LEU A 20 -10.21 -18.14 37.35
N GLY A 21 -9.60 -17.13 37.97
CA GLY A 21 -8.83 -17.26 39.22
C GLY A 21 -7.40 -16.72 39.22
N ALA A 22 -6.88 -16.17 38.11
CA ALA A 22 -5.56 -15.54 38.09
C ALA A 22 -5.61 -14.10 38.65
N PRO A 23 -4.63 -13.66 39.46
CA PRO A 23 -4.57 -12.27 39.92
C PRO A 23 -4.36 -11.32 38.73
N HIS A 24 -5.13 -10.24 38.67
CA HIS A 24 -5.03 -9.22 37.63
C HIS A 24 -3.62 -8.62 37.59
N CYS A 25 -2.86 -8.94 36.55
CA CYS A 25 -1.64 -8.22 36.18
C CYS A 25 -2.02 -7.11 35.20
N GLU A 26 -1.69 -5.86 35.50
CA GLU A 26 -1.94 -4.73 34.60
C GLU A 26 -1.16 -4.93 33.30
N SER A 27 -1.87 -4.88 32.17
CA SER A 27 -1.29 -5.06 30.84
C SER A 27 -0.40 -3.86 30.50
N MET A 28 0.91 -4.06 30.50
CA MET A 28 1.85 -3.09 29.92
C MET A 28 1.66 -3.04 28.40
N PRO A 29 1.49 -1.85 27.79
CA PRO A 29 1.45 -1.72 26.34
C PRO A 29 2.82 -2.09 25.73
N PRO A 30 2.85 -2.65 24.51
CA PRO A 30 4.10 -2.96 23.84
C PRO A 30 4.91 -1.67 23.59
N PRO A 31 6.25 -1.71 23.69
CA PRO A 31 7.09 -0.54 23.42
C PRO A 31 6.96 -0.11 21.96
N SER A 32 6.92 1.21 21.75
CA SER A 32 6.91 1.82 20.42
C SER A 32 8.15 1.40 19.62
N PRO A 33 8.04 1.25 18.28
CA PRO A 33 9.20 0.97 17.44
C PRO A 33 10.21 2.12 17.50
N PRO A 34 11.52 1.83 17.39
CA PRO A 34 12.55 2.87 17.43
C PRO A 34 12.42 3.81 16.23
N SER A 35 12.53 5.12 16.51
CA SER A 35 12.62 6.14 15.47
C SER A 35 13.86 5.94 14.60
N PRO A 36 13.82 6.21 13.28
CA PRO A 36 15.00 6.16 12.44
C PRO A 36 16.03 7.23 12.89
N PRO A 37 17.34 6.95 12.78
CA PRO A 37 18.37 7.91 13.16
C PRO A 37 18.30 9.13 12.24
N VAL A 38 18.38 10.32 12.86
CA VAL A 38 18.59 11.59 12.16
C VAL A 38 19.99 11.55 11.57
N SER A 39 20.11 11.73 10.25
CA SER A 39 21.40 11.92 9.59
C SER A 39 22.11 13.16 10.16
N PRO A 40 23.39 13.07 10.58
CA PRO A 40 24.12 14.26 10.99
C PRO A 40 24.45 15.13 9.76
N PRO A 41 24.63 16.45 9.93
CA PRO A 41 25.06 17.33 8.85
C PRO A 41 26.49 16.99 8.41
N GLU A 42 26.74 17.15 7.11
CA GLU A 42 28.06 17.04 6.50
C GLU A 42 29.01 18.12 7.06
N ASP A 43 30.28 17.74 7.21
CA ASP A 43 31.44 18.52 7.67
C ASP A 43 31.58 18.77 9.18
N GLU A 44 32.37 17.94 9.86
CA GLU A 44 33.44 18.38 10.78
C GLU A 44 34.32 17.20 11.28
N PHE A 45 35.60 17.26 10.90
CA PHE A 45 36.82 16.69 11.51
C PHE A 45 36.96 15.18 11.81
N LEU A 46 37.93 14.59 11.10
CA LEU A 46 38.69 13.39 11.48
C LEU A 46 39.44 13.64 12.81
N GLU A 47 39.04 12.97 13.88
CA GLU A 47 39.91 12.72 15.04
C GLU A 47 40.47 11.30 14.97
N GLU A 48 41.80 11.19 15.15
CA GLU A 48 42.56 9.95 15.20
C GLU A 48 41.99 9.04 16.30
N LEU A 49 41.69 7.79 15.94
CA LEU A 49 41.24 6.76 16.87
C LEU A 49 42.31 6.53 17.94
N GLU A 50 41.97 6.80 19.21
CA GLU A 50 42.79 6.41 20.36
C GLU A 50 43.10 4.90 20.31
N GLU A 51 44.38 4.59 20.43
CA GLU A 51 44.92 3.23 20.46
C GLU A 51 44.43 2.53 21.74
N LEU A 52 43.39 1.69 21.59
CA LEU A 52 42.83 0.89 22.69
C LEU A 52 43.93 0.00 23.29
N SER A 53 44.33 0.35 24.51
CA SER A 53 45.31 -0.39 25.30
C SER A 53 44.82 -1.82 25.56
N LEU A 54 45.59 -2.79 25.07
CA LEU A 54 45.39 -4.22 25.30
C LEU A 54 45.59 -4.55 26.79
N GLY A 55 44.60 -5.23 27.37
CA GLY A 55 44.63 -5.79 28.72
C GLY A 55 45.76 -6.81 28.91
N SER A 56 46.11 -7.01 30.18
CA SER A 56 47.22 -7.82 30.70
C SER A 56 47.18 -9.32 30.34
N PRO A 57 48.31 -10.06 30.45
CA PRO A 57 48.56 -11.35 29.78
C PRO A 57 47.77 -12.58 30.28
N ASP A 58 46.70 -12.42 31.05
CA ASP A 58 45.82 -13.53 31.48
C ASP A 58 44.54 -13.65 30.63
N GLU A 59 44.28 -12.74 29.69
CA GLU A 59 43.10 -12.77 28.77
C GLU A 59 43.35 -13.49 27.43
N MET A 60 44.55 -14.04 27.19
CA MET A 60 44.91 -14.61 25.88
C MET A 60 44.30 -15.99 25.58
N LEU A 61 43.84 -16.73 26.61
CA LEU A 61 43.20 -18.05 26.40
C LEU A 61 41.69 -17.92 26.13
N GLU A 62 41.02 -16.93 26.71
CA GLU A 62 39.58 -16.70 26.49
C GLU A 62 39.28 -15.93 25.19
N THR A 63 40.24 -15.15 24.68
CA THR A 63 40.10 -14.36 23.45
C THR A 63 40.27 -15.19 22.17
N GLU A 64 41.11 -16.22 22.17
CA GLU A 64 41.22 -17.15 21.03
C GLU A 64 39.96 -18.03 20.90
N GLU A 65 39.44 -18.60 21.98
CA GLU A 65 38.18 -19.37 21.92
C GLU A 65 36.96 -18.49 21.55
N ASN A 66 36.88 -17.25 22.07
CA ASN A 66 35.81 -16.32 21.67
C ASN A 66 35.95 -15.84 20.22
N SER A 67 37.16 -15.58 19.71
CA SER A 67 37.35 -15.17 18.32
C SER A 67 37.05 -16.31 17.34
N VAL A 68 37.48 -17.54 17.65
CA VAL A 68 37.16 -18.75 16.86
C VAL A 68 35.65 -19.00 16.86
N THR A 69 34.98 -18.93 18.02
CA THR A 69 33.52 -19.15 18.07
C THR A 69 32.71 -18.04 17.40
N VAL A 70 33.16 -16.77 17.44
CA VAL A 70 32.53 -15.68 16.66
C VAL A 70 32.71 -15.90 15.16
N GLN A 71 33.91 -16.30 14.74
CA GLN A 71 34.22 -16.56 13.33
C GLN A 71 33.45 -17.78 12.80
N ASP A 72 33.27 -18.82 13.60
CA ASP A 72 32.44 -19.99 13.28
C ASP A 72 30.95 -19.63 13.15
N ARG A 73 30.43 -18.76 14.03
CA ARG A 73 29.04 -18.25 13.92
C ARG A 73 28.82 -17.49 12.62
N LEU A 74 29.76 -16.59 12.27
CA LEU A 74 29.70 -15.83 11.02
C LEU A 74 29.86 -16.74 9.80
N HIS A 75 30.73 -17.76 9.88
CA HIS A 75 30.87 -18.75 8.82
C HIS A 75 29.56 -19.51 8.59
N ALA A 76 28.90 -19.99 9.65
CA ALA A 76 27.61 -20.67 9.54
C ALA A 76 26.53 -19.76 8.94
N ALA A 77 26.40 -18.52 9.42
CA ALA A 77 25.42 -17.57 8.91
C ALA A 77 25.66 -17.24 7.42
N THR A 78 26.92 -16.96 7.05
CA THR A 78 27.27 -16.66 5.66
C THR A 78 27.14 -17.87 4.74
N HIS A 79 27.37 -19.09 5.24
CA HIS A 79 27.14 -20.32 4.51
C HIS A 79 25.66 -20.48 4.13
N VAL A 80 24.74 -20.28 5.08
CA VAL A 80 23.28 -20.30 4.79
C VAL A 80 22.93 -19.29 3.70
N LEU A 81 23.35 -18.02 3.86
CA LEU A 81 23.06 -16.96 2.89
C LEU A 81 23.61 -17.27 1.48
N LYS A 82 24.84 -17.80 1.41
CA LYS A 82 25.47 -18.19 0.13
C LYS A 82 24.74 -19.35 -0.53
N THR A 83 24.34 -20.36 0.23
CA THR A 83 23.57 -21.51 -0.25
C THR A 83 22.20 -21.08 -0.78
N GLU A 84 21.50 -20.21 -0.06
CA GLU A 84 20.21 -19.66 -0.53
C GLU A 84 20.37 -18.84 -1.82
N ALA A 85 21.39 -17.98 -1.89
CA ALA A 85 21.69 -17.22 -3.10
C ALA A 85 22.07 -18.13 -4.29
N ALA A 86 22.81 -19.22 -4.05
CA ALA A 86 23.12 -20.22 -5.07
C ALA A 86 21.87 -20.95 -5.58
N ALA A 87 20.95 -21.31 -4.68
CA ALA A 87 19.69 -21.93 -5.06
C ALA A 87 18.82 -21.00 -5.92
N LEU A 88 18.69 -19.73 -5.55
CA LEU A 88 17.94 -18.74 -6.33
C LEU A 88 18.53 -18.54 -7.73
N ARG A 89 19.86 -18.48 -7.86
CA ARG A 89 20.54 -18.40 -9.17
C ARG A 89 20.25 -19.63 -10.03
N SER A 90 20.30 -20.83 -9.44
CA SER A 90 20.00 -22.08 -10.14
C SER A 90 18.55 -22.11 -10.65
N VAL A 91 17.60 -21.67 -9.82
CA VAL A 91 16.18 -21.63 -10.18
C VAL A 91 15.90 -20.58 -11.24
N ALA A 92 16.53 -19.40 -11.19
CA ALA A 92 16.43 -18.40 -12.25
C ALA A 92 16.89 -18.98 -13.59
N ALA A 93 18.07 -19.63 -13.62
CA ALA A 93 18.57 -20.29 -14.83
C ALA A 93 17.64 -21.41 -15.32
N LEU A 94 16.99 -22.15 -14.42
CA LEU A 94 15.98 -23.14 -14.78
C LEU A 94 14.79 -22.52 -15.51
N TYR A 95 14.23 -21.41 -14.99
CA TYR A 95 13.12 -20.71 -15.66
C TYR A 95 13.55 -20.02 -16.97
N GLU A 96 14.83 -19.75 -17.17
CA GLU A 96 15.34 -19.23 -18.44
C GLU A 96 15.54 -20.32 -19.50
N THR A 97 15.91 -21.54 -19.10
CA THR A 97 16.42 -22.55 -20.04
C THR A 97 15.54 -23.80 -20.18
N ASP A 98 14.83 -24.22 -19.13
CA ASP A 98 14.08 -25.47 -19.12
C ASP A 98 12.65 -25.28 -19.67
N PRO A 99 12.24 -26.03 -20.72
CA PRO A 99 10.92 -25.88 -21.32
C PRO A 99 9.76 -26.19 -20.37
N VAL A 100 9.93 -27.14 -19.45
CA VAL A 100 8.87 -27.54 -18.51
C VAL A 100 8.64 -26.43 -17.49
N ALA A 101 9.71 -25.87 -16.94
CA ALA A 101 9.62 -24.74 -16.03
C ALA A 101 8.99 -23.50 -16.70
N ARG A 102 9.41 -23.19 -17.93
CA ARG A 102 8.87 -22.07 -18.72
C ARG A 102 7.39 -22.24 -19.03
N ASP A 103 6.97 -23.41 -19.50
CA ASP A 103 5.56 -23.72 -19.76
C ASP A 103 4.73 -23.64 -18.46
N GLY A 104 5.22 -24.27 -17.39
CA GLY A 104 4.58 -24.26 -16.08
C GLY A 104 4.35 -22.84 -15.55
N PHE A 105 5.36 -21.97 -15.63
CA PHE A 105 5.24 -20.58 -15.21
C PHE A 105 4.18 -19.82 -16.02
N ASN A 106 4.27 -19.87 -17.36
CA ASN A 106 3.34 -19.16 -18.24
C ASN A 106 1.90 -19.66 -18.08
N ARG A 107 1.69 -20.97 -17.96
CA ARG A 107 0.36 -21.54 -17.72
C ARG A 107 -0.19 -21.15 -16.36
N THR A 108 0.67 -21.01 -15.35
CA THR A 108 0.27 -20.55 -14.02
C THR A 108 -0.17 -19.09 -14.05
N VAL A 109 0.61 -18.21 -14.69
CA VAL A 109 0.23 -16.81 -14.90
C VAL A 109 -1.10 -16.74 -15.64
N ALA A 110 -1.21 -17.41 -16.79
CA ALA A 110 -2.43 -17.42 -17.60
C ALA A 110 -3.65 -17.99 -16.85
N ALA A 111 -3.45 -18.95 -15.94
CA ALA A 111 -4.53 -19.43 -15.08
C ALA A 111 -4.98 -18.31 -14.13
N ILE A 112 -4.05 -17.67 -13.41
CA ILE A 112 -4.35 -16.59 -12.45
C ILE A 112 -5.01 -15.38 -13.15
N THR A 113 -4.55 -15.02 -14.34
CA THR A 113 -5.01 -13.81 -15.06
C THR A 113 -6.26 -14.03 -15.90
N ARG A 114 -6.69 -15.29 -16.11
CA ARG A 114 -7.91 -15.67 -16.86
C ARG A 114 -9.16 -14.92 -16.37
N HIS A 115 -9.16 -14.50 -15.11
CA HIS A 115 -10.31 -13.97 -14.38
C HIS A 115 -10.59 -12.47 -14.56
N LYS A 116 -10.13 -11.82 -15.65
CA LYS A 116 -10.54 -10.43 -15.97
C LYS A 116 -12.08 -10.22 -16.11
N GLY A 117 -12.91 -11.28 -15.99
CA GLY A 117 -14.38 -11.20 -15.95
C GLY A 117 -15.14 -12.25 -15.10
N GLU A 118 -14.53 -13.39 -14.73
CA GLU A 118 -15.19 -14.44 -13.93
C GLU A 118 -14.63 -14.48 -12.50
N LYS A 119 -15.50 -14.43 -11.48
CA LYS A 119 -15.17 -14.26 -10.05
C LYS A 119 -14.55 -15.52 -9.40
N GLY A 120 -13.34 -15.90 -9.78
CA GLY A 120 -12.52 -16.89 -9.07
C GLY A 120 -11.46 -16.23 -8.18
N LYS A 121 -10.99 -16.94 -7.15
CA LYS A 121 -9.84 -16.53 -6.32
C LYS A 121 -8.73 -17.59 -6.36
N LEU A 122 -7.52 -17.17 -5.99
CA LEU A 122 -6.40 -18.08 -5.78
C LEU A 122 -6.43 -18.62 -4.35
N VAL A 123 -6.69 -19.91 -4.20
CA VAL A 123 -6.61 -20.61 -2.92
C VAL A 123 -5.22 -21.22 -2.80
N ILE A 124 -4.46 -20.85 -1.77
CA ILE A 124 -3.09 -21.36 -1.55
C ILE A 124 -3.07 -22.23 -0.30
N THR A 125 -2.47 -23.41 -0.39
CA THR A 125 -2.39 -24.35 0.73
C THR A 125 -0.99 -24.98 0.86
N GLY A 126 -0.64 -25.36 2.08
CA GLY A 126 0.63 -25.99 2.43
C GLY A 126 0.66 -26.33 3.91
N VAL A 127 1.57 -27.24 4.29
CA VAL A 127 1.73 -27.69 5.70
C VAL A 127 3.03 -27.14 6.28
N GLY A 128 3.02 -26.82 7.57
CA GLY A 128 4.23 -26.39 8.30
C GLY A 128 4.87 -25.14 7.70
N LYS A 129 6.18 -25.20 7.43
CA LYS A 129 6.91 -24.06 6.84
C LYS A 129 6.37 -23.66 5.46
N SER A 130 5.95 -24.61 4.64
CA SER A 130 5.27 -24.32 3.37
C SER A 130 3.93 -23.61 3.56
N GLY A 131 3.22 -23.88 4.66
CA GLY A 131 2.00 -23.16 5.05
C GLY A 131 2.26 -21.70 5.44
N HIS A 132 3.39 -21.39 6.07
CA HIS A 132 3.79 -20.00 6.33
C HIS A 132 4.14 -19.26 5.04
N ILE A 133 4.84 -19.91 4.10
CA ILE A 133 5.09 -19.35 2.77
C ILE A 133 3.77 -19.10 2.04
N ALA A 134 2.82 -20.03 2.10
CA ALA A 134 1.49 -19.84 1.52
C ALA A 134 0.79 -18.60 2.08
N ASN A 135 0.80 -18.38 3.40
CA ASN A 135 0.22 -17.19 4.02
C ASN A 135 0.90 -15.87 3.57
N LYS A 136 2.23 -15.83 3.49
CA LYS A 136 2.97 -14.67 2.96
C LYS A 136 2.55 -14.40 1.51
N LEU A 137 2.50 -15.45 0.68
CA LEU A 137 2.11 -15.32 -0.72
C LEU A 137 0.67 -14.81 -0.84
N VAL A 138 -0.28 -15.31 -0.05
CA VAL A 138 -1.66 -14.78 0.00
C VAL A 138 -1.66 -13.27 0.27
N ALA A 139 -0.88 -12.79 1.24
CA ALA A 139 -0.75 -11.37 1.51
C ALA A 139 -0.17 -10.62 0.29
N THR A 140 0.84 -11.18 -0.37
CA THR A 140 1.50 -10.58 -1.54
C THR A 140 0.53 -10.47 -2.72
N PHE A 141 -0.20 -11.54 -3.06
CA PHE A 141 -1.19 -11.51 -4.13
C PHE A 141 -2.32 -10.50 -3.83
N ASN A 142 -2.85 -10.48 -2.60
CA ASN A 142 -3.88 -9.52 -2.20
C ASN A 142 -3.40 -8.06 -2.28
N SER A 143 -2.15 -7.78 -1.90
CA SER A 143 -1.50 -6.47 -2.06
C SER A 143 -1.46 -6.01 -3.52
N LEU A 144 -1.44 -6.95 -4.46
CA LEU A 144 -1.45 -6.73 -5.92
C LEU A 144 -2.84 -6.86 -6.55
N SER A 145 -3.92 -6.78 -5.76
CA SER A 145 -5.31 -6.94 -6.21
C SER A 145 -5.64 -8.28 -6.85
N ILE A 146 -4.89 -9.33 -6.53
CA ILE A 146 -5.20 -10.71 -6.91
C ILE A 146 -5.85 -11.39 -5.72
N ALA A 147 -7.18 -11.53 -5.75
CA ALA A 147 -7.96 -12.10 -4.66
C ALA A 147 -7.44 -13.50 -4.29
N SER A 148 -6.93 -13.64 -3.07
CA SER A 148 -6.28 -14.86 -2.61
C SER A 148 -6.65 -15.20 -1.16
N VAL A 149 -6.70 -16.48 -0.85
CA VAL A 149 -6.99 -16.98 0.50
C VAL A 149 -6.11 -18.17 0.86
N PHE A 150 -5.71 -18.27 2.11
CA PHE A 150 -5.00 -19.44 2.63
C PHE A 150 -6.01 -20.50 3.06
N LEU A 151 -5.77 -21.75 2.67
CA LEU A 151 -6.52 -22.91 3.14
C LEU A 151 -5.58 -23.85 3.88
N ASN A 152 -5.79 -24.04 5.18
CA ASN A 152 -5.09 -25.09 5.93
C ASN A 152 -5.64 -26.46 5.49
N PRO A 153 -4.79 -27.38 5.00
CA PRO A 153 -5.29 -28.66 4.49
C PRO A 153 -5.89 -29.56 5.58
N ILE A 154 -5.51 -29.37 6.85
CA ILE A 154 -6.11 -30.11 7.97
C ILE A 154 -7.53 -29.59 8.22
N ASP A 155 -7.69 -28.27 8.36
CA ASP A 155 -9.01 -27.65 8.62
C ASP A 155 -9.96 -27.85 7.43
N ALA A 156 -9.43 -27.93 6.20
CA ALA A 156 -10.20 -28.24 5.00
C ALA A 156 -10.96 -29.58 5.13
N LEU A 157 -10.30 -30.61 5.66
CA LEU A 157 -10.90 -31.92 5.89
C LEU A 157 -11.92 -31.93 7.04
N HIS A 158 -12.00 -30.84 7.81
CA HIS A 158 -12.89 -30.65 8.93
C HIS A 158 -13.95 -29.55 8.72
N GLY A 159 -14.12 -29.05 7.49
CA GLY A 159 -15.24 -28.16 7.13
C GLY A 159 -14.86 -27.01 6.21
N ASP A 160 -13.58 -26.62 6.17
CA ASP A 160 -13.13 -25.44 5.42
C ASP A 160 -13.00 -25.67 3.92
N LEU A 161 -13.28 -26.89 3.44
CA LEU A 161 -13.36 -27.20 2.01
C LEU A 161 -14.36 -26.30 1.26
N GLY A 162 -15.40 -25.80 1.96
CA GLY A 162 -16.38 -24.86 1.41
C GLY A 162 -15.78 -23.50 1.00
N ILE A 163 -14.54 -23.19 1.38
CA ILE A 163 -13.79 -22.03 0.87
C ILE A 163 -13.51 -22.16 -0.63
N VAL A 164 -13.32 -23.39 -1.12
CA VAL A 164 -13.00 -23.66 -2.53
C VAL A 164 -14.28 -23.62 -3.36
N GLN A 165 -14.29 -22.77 -4.39
CA GLN A 165 -15.40 -22.61 -5.32
C GLN A 165 -15.02 -23.08 -6.73
N LYS A 166 -16.03 -23.33 -7.57
CA LYS A 166 -15.87 -23.90 -8.93
C LYS A 166 -14.87 -23.15 -9.82
N HIS A 167 -14.83 -21.82 -9.73
CA HIS A 167 -13.97 -20.98 -10.56
C HIS A 167 -12.63 -20.66 -9.89
N ASP A 168 -12.37 -21.22 -8.71
CA ASP A 168 -11.11 -20.98 -8.02
C ASP A 168 -9.97 -21.74 -8.66
N ILE A 169 -8.78 -21.21 -8.40
CA ILE A 169 -7.51 -21.82 -8.74
C ILE A 169 -6.90 -22.28 -7.43
N LEU A 170 -6.40 -23.51 -7.39
CA LEU A 170 -5.78 -24.05 -6.19
C LEU A 170 -4.27 -24.19 -6.41
N MET A 171 -3.47 -23.68 -5.49
CA MET A 171 -2.02 -23.82 -5.49
C MET A 171 -1.55 -24.55 -4.24
N PHE A 172 -0.95 -25.71 -4.44
CA PHE A 172 -0.31 -26.49 -3.38
C PHE A 172 1.17 -26.10 -3.30
N ILE A 173 1.65 -25.83 -2.09
CA ILE A 173 3.08 -25.63 -1.82
C ILE A 173 3.59 -26.84 -1.05
N THR A 174 4.46 -27.62 -1.68
CA THR A 174 5.07 -28.82 -1.08
C THR A 174 6.42 -29.10 -1.69
N PHE A 175 7.49 -29.08 -0.90
CA PHE A 175 8.83 -29.36 -1.43
C PHE A 175 8.97 -30.83 -1.88
N SER A 176 8.55 -31.79 -1.06
CA SER A 176 8.71 -33.23 -1.35
C SER A 176 7.73 -33.78 -2.38
N GLY A 177 6.58 -33.12 -2.59
CA GLY A 177 5.48 -33.65 -3.39
C GLY A 177 4.82 -34.89 -2.78
N LYS A 178 5.10 -35.19 -1.48
CA LYS A 178 4.62 -36.38 -0.78
C LYS A 178 3.87 -36.07 0.53
N THR A 179 3.39 -34.85 0.71
CA THR A 179 2.72 -34.42 1.95
C THR A 179 1.36 -35.10 2.11
N SER A 180 1.19 -35.88 3.19
CA SER A 180 0.01 -36.69 3.48
C SER A 180 -1.30 -35.91 3.48
N GLU A 181 -1.31 -34.73 4.07
CA GLU A 181 -2.48 -33.87 4.23
C GLU A 181 -2.96 -33.37 2.86
N LEU A 182 -2.03 -33.08 1.94
CA LEU A 182 -2.36 -32.69 0.57
C LEU A 182 -2.88 -33.87 -0.25
N PHE A 183 -2.34 -35.08 -0.04
CA PHE A 183 -2.89 -36.29 -0.64
C PHE A 183 -4.31 -36.59 -0.16
N ASN A 184 -4.56 -36.43 1.15
CA ASN A 184 -5.88 -36.65 1.73
C ASN A 184 -6.87 -35.59 1.25
N LEU A 185 -6.42 -34.36 1.00
CA LEU A 185 -7.26 -33.30 0.45
C LEU A 185 -7.65 -33.56 -1.01
N LEU A 186 -6.75 -34.13 -1.82
CA LEU A 186 -6.89 -34.24 -3.28
C LEU A 186 -8.21 -34.88 -3.77
N PRO A 187 -8.72 -36.01 -3.19
CA PRO A 187 -9.96 -36.65 -3.59
C PRO A 187 -11.23 -35.83 -3.30
N HIS A 188 -11.16 -34.89 -2.35
CA HIS A 188 -12.31 -34.09 -1.93
C HIS A 188 -12.46 -32.80 -2.71
N LEU A 189 -11.44 -32.44 -3.49
CA LEU A 189 -11.50 -31.26 -4.35
C LEU A 189 -12.32 -31.60 -5.59
N ASP A 190 -13.55 -31.08 -5.67
CA ASP A 190 -14.27 -30.87 -6.93
C ASP A 190 -13.29 -30.35 -7.95
N LYS A 191 -13.35 -30.74 -9.24
CA LYS A 191 -12.36 -30.30 -10.23
C LYS A 191 -12.23 -28.76 -10.23
N PRO A 192 -11.21 -28.12 -9.56
CA PRO A 192 -10.97 -26.71 -9.72
C PRO A 192 -10.73 -26.42 -11.20
N SER A 193 -10.93 -25.16 -11.55
CA SER A 193 -10.58 -24.66 -12.88
C SER A 193 -9.12 -24.94 -13.24
N SER A 194 -8.20 -24.94 -12.25
CA SER A 194 -6.81 -25.36 -12.39
C SER A 194 -6.21 -25.75 -11.02
N LEU A 195 -5.39 -26.80 -10.98
CA LEU A 195 -4.53 -27.13 -9.84
C LEU A 195 -3.08 -26.83 -10.22
N ILE A 196 -2.36 -26.14 -9.35
CA ILE A 196 -0.94 -25.80 -9.47
C ILE A 196 -0.19 -26.46 -8.31
N ILE A 197 0.99 -27.02 -8.57
CA ILE A 197 1.87 -27.54 -7.52
C ILE A 197 3.23 -26.84 -7.62
N LEU A 198 3.54 -26.04 -6.61
CA LEU A 198 4.86 -25.45 -6.37
C LEU A 198 5.70 -26.42 -5.54
N THR A 199 6.75 -26.98 -6.15
CA THR A 199 7.47 -28.13 -5.57
C THR A 199 8.93 -28.25 -6.00
N GLY A 200 9.74 -29.02 -5.25
CA GLY A 200 11.13 -29.29 -5.58
C GLY A 200 11.33 -30.16 -6.83
N HIS A 201 10.26 -30.76 -7.36
CA HIS A 201 10.30 -31.57 -8.58
C HIS A 201 10.40 -30.70 -9.84
N THR A 202 11.24 -31.13 -10.79
CA THR A 202 11.43 -30.44 -12.09
C THR A 202 10.70 -31.12 -13.25
N ARG A 203 10.11 -32.30 -13.00
CA ARG A 203 9.38 -33.09 -13.98
C ARG A 203 8.06 -33.61 -13.40
N PRO A 204 6.95 -33.63 -14.16
CA PRO A 204 5.65 -34.09 -13.65
C PRO A 204 5.66 -35.54 -13.16
N ASP A 205 6.39 -36.42 -13.85
CA ASP A 205 6.48 -37.86 -13.57
C ASP A 205 7.29 -38.18 -12.31
N THR A 206 7.96 -37.22 -11.69
CA THR A 206 8.65 -37.41 -10.41
C THR A 206 7.78 -37.01 -9.21
N CYS A 207 6.67 -36.28 -9.43
CA CYS A 207 5.78 -35.80 -8.38
C CYS A 207 4.54 -36.69 -8.25
N GLU A 208 4.41 -37.38 -7.12
CA GLU A 208 3.31 -38.30 -6.85
C GLU A 208 1.92 -37.63 -6.87
N LEU A 209 1.81 -36.40 -6.35
CA LEU A 209 0.56 -35.63 -6.41
C LEU A 209 0.13 -35.33 -7.87
N ILE A 210 1.08 -35.09 -8.78
CA ILE A 210 0.80 -34.83 -10.19
C ILE A 210 0.43 -36.13 -10.91
N LYS A 211 1.03 -37.27 -10.55
CA LYS A 211 0.61 -38.58 -11.08
C LYS A 211 -0.84 -38.89 -10.77
N LEU A 212 -1.32 -38.55 -9.57
CA LEU A 212 -2.72 -38.72 -9.19
C LEU A 212 -3.65 -37.75 -9.91
N ARG A 213 -3.14 -36.63 -10.41
CA ARG A 213 -3.91 -35.61 -11.12
C ARG A 213 -3.11 -35.02 -12.30
N PRO A 214 -3.04 -35.71 -13.45
CA PRO A 214 -2.15 -35.36 -14.56
C PRO A 214 -2.37 -33.96 -15.19
N ASP A 215 -3.57 -33.39 -15.08
CA ASP A 215 -3.89 -32.05 -15.60
C ASP A 215 -3.27 -30.91 -14.75
N THR A 216 -2.58 -31.26 -13.65
CA THR A 216 -1.95 -30.30 -12.74
C THR A 216 -0.80 -29.55 -13.40
N ILE A 217 -0.74 -28.24 -13.18
CA ILE A 217 0.37 -27.39 -13.62
C ILE A 217 1.52 -27.55 -12.63
N LEU A 218 2.68 -27.99 -13.12
CA LEU A 218 3.90 -28.06 -12.33
C LEU A 218 4.58 -26.68 -12.30
N LEU A 219 4.92 -26.20 -11.11
CA LEU A 219 5.74 -25.01 -10.90
C LEU A 219 7.05 -25.41 -10.17
N PRO A 220 8.16 -25.62 -10.89
CA PRO A 220 9.41 -26.09 -10.29
C PRO A 220 10.06 -25.08 -9.34
N ALA A 221 10.48 -25.56 -8.18
CA ALA A 221 11.22 -24.83 -7.15
C ALA A 221 12.30 -25.74 -6.52
N PRO A 222 13.19 -26.35 -7.33
CA PRO A 222 14.25 -27.21 -6.81
C PRO A 222 15.29 -26.41 -6.01
N ILE A 223 16.00 -27.11 -5.14
CA ILE A 223 17.23 -26.62 -4.52
C ILE A 223 18.42 -27.37 -5.13
N HIS A 224 19.51 -26.65 -5.37
CA HIS A 224 20.73 -27.21 -5.98
C HIS A 224 21.42 -28.26 -5.11
N GLU A 225 21.25 -28.16 -3.79
CA GLU A 225 21.76 -29.07 -2.78
C GLU A 225 20.70 -29.21 -1.67
N SER A 226 20.57 -30.40 -1.08
CA SER A 226 19.61 -30.63 0.01
C SER A 226 20.07 -29.93 1.28
N GLU A 227 19.14 -29.44 2.09
CA GLU A 227 19.48 -28.77 3.36
C GLU A 227 20.25 -29.70 4.32
N THR A 228 19.98 -31.01 4.25
CA THR A 228 20.75 -32.02 5.01
C THR A 228 22.20 -32.10 4.53
N ALA A 229 22.45 -32.04 3.22
CA ALA A 229 23.81 -31.99 2.69
C ALA A 229 24.50 -30.65 3.01
N SER A 230 23.78 -29.53 2.87
CA SER A 230 24.34 -28.20 3.10
C SER A 230 24.62 -27.89 4.57
N PHE A 231 23.74 -28.33 5.48
CA PHE A 231 23.72 -27.88 6.88
C PHE A 231 23.73 -29.02 7.91
N GLY A 232 23.71 -30.29 7.47
CA GLY A 232 23.63 -31.44 8.36
C GLY A 232 22.24 -31.68 8.96
N VAL A 233 21.26 -30.81 8.68
CA VAL A 233 19.89 -30.89 9.20
C VAL A 233 18.87 -30.73 8.07
N SER A 234 17.73 -31.42 8.15
CA SER A 234 16.64 -31.33 7.17
C SER A 234 15.67 -30.17 7.43
N ALA A 235 16.13 -29.12 8.13
CA ALA A 235 15.29 -27.97 8.43
C ALA A 235 15.00 -27.19 7.13
N PRO A 236 13.72 -26.96 6.77
CA PRO A 236 13.38 -26.17 5.59
C PRO A 236 13.88 -24.73 5.76
N THR A 237 14.84 -24.35 4.94
CA THR A 237 15.46 -23.02 4.88
C THR A 237 15.57 -22.60 3.41
N THR A 238 16.50 -23.21 2.67
CA THR A 238 16.71 -22.97 1.24
C THR A 238 15.48 -23.30 0.41
N SER A 239 14.79 -24.41 0.72
CA SER A 239 13.55 -24.79 0.04
C SER A 239 12.42 -23.77 0.23
N THR A 240 12.33 -23.18 1.43
CA THR A 240 11.32 -22.15 1.71
C THR A 240 11.65 -20.82 1.05
N THR A 241 12.93 -20.44 1.00
CA THR A 241 13.40 -19.24 0.31
C THR A 241 13.12 -19.32 -1.19
N VAL A 242 13.42 -20.48 -1.82
CA VAL A 242 13.12 -20.68 -3.23
C VAL A 242 11.62 -20.64 -3.51
N ALA A 243 10.80 -21.36 -2.72
CA ALA A 243 9.35 -21.36 -2.90
C ALA A 243 8.75 -19.95 -2.77
N LEU A 244 9.23 -19.17 -1.79
CA LEU A 244 8.79 -17.78 -1.61
C LEU A 244 9.17 -16.91 -2.81
N ALA A 245 10.42 -16.99 -3.28
CA ALA A 245 10.90 -16.18 -4.41
C ALA A 245 10.16 -16.50 -5.71
N VAL A 246 9.90 -17.79 -6.00
CA VAL A 246 9.11 -18.21 -7.17
C VAL A 246 7.68 -17.70 -7.07
N GLY A 247 7.07 -17.79 -5.88
CA GLY A 247 5.73 -17.27 -5.64
C GLY A 247 5.64 -15.73 -5.77
N ASP A 248 6.64 -15.00 -5.29
CA ASP A 248 6.71 -13.54 -5.44
C ASP A 248 6.88 -13.15 -6.92
N ALA A 249 7.73 -13.86 -7.66
CA ALA A 249 7.88 -13.66 -9.11
C ALA A 249 6.56 -13.89 -9.86
N LEU A 250 5.81 -14.93 -9.48
CA LEU A 250 4.49 -15.22 -10.03
C LEU A 250 3.48 -14.10 -9.73
N ALA A 251 3.47 -13.59 -8.51
CA ALA A 251 2.57 -12.51 -8.10
C ALA A 251 2.86 -11.21 -8.88
N ILE A 252 4.14 -10.86 -9.06
CA ILE A 252 4.54 -9.70 -9.85
C ILE A 252 4.16 -9.86 -11.32
N ALA A 253 4.47 -11.01 -11.92
CA ALA A 253 4.16 -11.28 -13.34
C ALA A 253 2.64 -11.25 -13.60
N ALA A 254 1.85 -11.93 -12.76
CA ALA A 254 0.39 -11.92 -12.87
C ALA A 254 -0.19 -10.51 -12.66
N GLY A 255 0.33 -9.75 -11.69
CA GLY A 255 -0.10 -8.38 -11.45
C GLY A 255 0.19 -7.45 -12.64
N GLN A 256 1.37 -7.56 -13.25
CA GLN A 256 1.74 -6.80 -14.45
C GLN A 256 0.83 -7.08 -15.64
N GLU A 257 0.38 -8.32 -15.82
CA GLU A 257 -0.55 -8.68 -16.88
C GLU A 257 -2.00 -8.24 -16.58
N LEU A 258 -2.39 -8.23 -15.30
CA LEU A 258 -3.72 -7.79 -14.87
C LEU A 258 -3.90 -6.29 -14.90
N HIS A 259 -2.86 -5.53 -14.57
CA HIS A 259 -2.97 -4.12 -14.26
C HIS A 259 -2.01 -3.25 -15.10
N PRO A 260 -2.51 -2.17 -15.73
CA PRO A 260 -1.66 -1.26 -16.49
C PRO A 260 -0.69 -0.48 -15.59
N SER A 261 -1.02 -0.32 -14.31
CA SER A 261 -0.16 0.35 -13.33
C SER A 261 -0.18 -0.36 -11.98
N MET A 262 0.91 -1.08 -11.68
CA MET A 262 1.08 -1.78 -10.41
C MET A 262 1.17 -0.81 -9.22
N SER A 263 1.75 0.37 -9.40
CA SER A 263 1.87 1.37 -8.32
C SER A 263 0.52 1.94 -7.89
N GLN A 264 -0.39 2.17 -8.84
CA GLN A 264 -1.76 2.62 -8.53
C GLN A 264 -2.54 1.56 -7.75
N VAL A 265 -2.45 0.30 -8.18
CA VAL A 265 -3.06 -0.85 -7.50
C VAL A 265 -2.51 -0.98 -6.09
N PHE A 266 -1.19 -0.91 -5.95
CA PHE A 266 -0.54 -1.00 -4.65
C PHE A 266 -0.97 0.14 -3.72
N SER A 267 -1.00 1.39 -4.20
CA SER A 267 -1.46 2.54 -3.39
C SER A 267 -2.90 2.38 -2.92
N LYS A 268 -3.80 1.88 -3.78
CA LYS A 268 -5.20 1.62 -3.44
C LYS A 268 -5.36 0.58 -2.31
N ASN A 269 -4.55 -0.48 -2.33
CA ASN A 269 -4.64 -1.57 -1.36
C ASN A 269 -3.90 -1.28 -0.02
N HIS A 270 -3.13 -0.20 0.05
CA HIS A 270 -2.39 0.18 1.26
C HIS A 270 -2.74 1.61 1.72
N PRO A 271 -4.00 1.89 2.09
CA PRO A 271 -4.46 3.24 2.40
C PRO A 271 -3.81 3.86 3.65
N GLY A 272 -3.31 3.03 4.58
CA GLY A 272 -2.74 3.47 5.86
C GLY A 272 -1.24 3.22 6.07
N GLY A 273 -0.51 2.75 5.05
CA GLY A 273 0.92 2.42 5.17
C GLY A 273 1.84 3.47 4.54
N ALA A 274 3.05 3.63 5.10
CA ALA A 274 4.10 4.51 4.56
C ALA A 274 4.40 4.25 3.06
N ILE A 275 4.26 2.99 2.63
CA ILE A 275 4.48 2.57 1.24
C ILE A 275 3.35 3.06 0.32
N GLY A 276 2.11 3.08 0.78
CA GLY A 276 0.98 3.63 0.01
C GLY A 276 1.07 5.15 -0.18
N ALA A 277 1.63 5.86 0.81
CA ALA A 277 1.91 7.29 0.76
C ALA A 277 3.00 7.65 -0.27
N ALA A 278 4.04 6.81 -0.41
CA ALA A 278 5.13 7.01 -1.37
C ALA A 278 4.66 6.94 -2.85
N PHE A 279 3.54 6.27 -3.13
CA PHE A 279 2.96 6.16 -4.48
C PHE A 279 1.73 7.06 -4.73
N ARG A 280 1.33 7.89 -3.75
CA ARG A 280 0.30 8.91 -4.02
C ARG A 280 0.91 9.96 -4.93
N LYS A 281 0.32 10.15 -6.12
CA LYS A 281 0.64 11.31 -6.98
C LYS A 281 0.53 12.57 -6.11
N PRO A 282 1.53 13.46 -6.08
CA PRO A 282 1.45 14.67 -5.27
C PRO A 282 0.20 15.45 -5.71
N GLN A 283 -0.70 15.74 -4.76
CA GLN A 283 -1.87 16.56 -5.04
C GLN A 283 -1.42 17.93 -5.55
N THR A 284 -2.09 18.41 -6.57
CA THR A 284 -1.89 19.71 -7.18
C THR A 284 -2.97 20.68 -6.73
N ILE A 285 -2.76 21.98 -6.95
CA ILE A 285 -3.76 23.00 -6.65
C ILE A 285 -5.02 22.83 -7.51
N LEU A 286 -4.87 22.30 -8.73
CA LEU A 286 -6.00 21.97 -9.59
C LEU A 286 -6.96 20.95 -8.93
N ASP A 287 -6.42 19.98 -8.19
CA ASP A 287 -7.23 18.96 -7.49
C ASP A 287 -8.07 19.55 -6.33
N LEU A 288 -7.71 20.73 -5.81
CA LEU A 288 -8.42 21.43 -4.72
C LEU A 288 -9.34 22.54 -5.23
N ALA A 289 -9.10 23.06 -6.43
CA ALA A 289 -9.78 24.21 -6.98
C ALA A 289 -11.23 23.89 -7.36
N VAL A 290 -12.10 24.89 -7.27
CA VAL A 290 -13.43 24.83 -7.86
C VAL A 290 -13.28 25.17 -9.35
N PRO A 291 -13.68 24.28 -10.27
CA PRO A 291 -13.60 24.57 -11.71
C PRO A 291 -14.39 25.82 -12.07
N TRP A 292 -13.81 26.68 -12.91
CA TRP A 292 -14.44 27.95 -13.28
C TRP A 292 -15.81 27.76 -13.96
N THR A 293 -15.93 26.68 -14.74
CA THR A 293 -17.17 26.28 -15.42
C THR A 293 -18.30 25.90 -14.47
N ASP A 294 -17.96 25.46 -13.26
CA ASP A 294 -18.93 24.95 -12.29
C ASP A 294 -19.45 26.06 -11.37
N ILE A 295 -18.94 27.30 -11.52
CA ILE A 295 -19.37 28.45 -10.75
C ILE A 295 -20.55 29.14 -11.47
N PRO A 296 -21.74 29.23 -10.84
CA PRO A 296 -22.91 29.84 -11.44
C PRO A 296 -22.69 31.34 -11.69
N ASP A 297 -23.12 31.80 -12.87
CA ASP A 297 -23.03 33.19 -13.31
C ASP A 297 -24.36 33.93 -13.13
N LEU A 298 -24.37 34.93 -12.26
CA LEU A 298 -25.53 35.78 -11.98
C LEU A 298 -25.80 36.81 -13.09
N VAL A 299 -24.87 37.06 -14.01
CA VAL A 299 -25.11 37.97 -15.17
C VAL A 299 -26.28 37.46 -16.02
N ALA A 300 -26.58 36.17 -15.98
CA ALA A 300 -27.75 35.59 -16.63
C ALA A 300 -29.10 36.01 -16.00
N LEU A 301 -29.12 36.66 -14.83
CA LEU A 301 -30.33 36.85 -14.03
C LEU A 301 -30.78 38.31 -13.80
N CYS A 302 -29.89 39.32 -13.69
CA CYS A 302 -30.25 40.77 -13.79
C CYS A 302 -29.04 41.70 -13.49
N THR A 303 -29.06 42.94 -14.00
CA THR A 303 -28.03 43.99 -13.71
C THR A 303 -28.13 44.65 -12.34
N ASP A 304 -29.24 44.45 -11.63
CA ASP A 304 -29.56 45.05 -10.33
C ASP A 304 -29.72 43.99 -9.22
N SER A 305 -28.90 42.94 -9.25
CA SER A 305 -28.91 41.91 -8.20
C SER A 305 -28.56 42.49 -6.83
N VAL A 306 -29.24 41.97 -5.81
CA VAL A 306 -29.02 42.32 -4.40
C VAL A 306 -28.32 41.19 -3.65
N GLY A 307 -27.84 41.47 -2.42
CA GLY A 307 -27.19 40.47 -1.57
C GLY A 307 -28.00 39.17 -1.40
N ALA A 308 -29.33 39.26 -1.34
CA ALA A 308 -30.21 38.09 -1.25
C ALA A 308 -30.16 37.17 -2.47
N ASP A 309 -30.07 37.72 -3.69
CA ASP A 309 -29.99 36.92 -4.91
C ASP A 309 -28.69 36.13 -4.95
N LEU A 310 -27.60 36.77 -4.53
CA LEU A 310 -26.29 36.15 -4.45
C LEU A 310 -26.22 35.08 -3.38
N PHE A 311 -26.79 35.33 -2.20
CA PHE A 311 -26.87 34.32 -1.15
C PHE A 311 -27.66 33.08 -1.61
N ARG A 312 -28.79 33.30 -2.31
CA ARG A 312 -29.58 32.20 -2.87
C ARG A 312 -28.81 31.42 -3.94
N ALA A 313 -28.15 32.11 -4.87
CA ALA A 313 -27.33 31.47 -5.89
C ALA A 313 -26.17 30.66 -5.29
N ALA A 314 -25.58 31.15 -4.20
CA ALA A 314 -24.55 30.43 -3.46
C ALA A 314 -25.10 29.19 -2.75
N TYR A 315 -26.30 29.30 -2.16
CA TYR A 315 -26.96 28.18 -1.51
C TYR A 315 -27.32 27.06 -2.50
N ASP A 316 -27.76 27.44 -3.71
CA ASP A 316 -28.10 26.51 -4.79
C ASP A 316 -26.85 25.92 -5.48
N SER A 317 -25.67 26.51 -5.26
CA SER A 317 -24.39 26.08 -5.82
C SER A 317 -23.75 24.95 -5.01
N THR A 318 -23.24 23.91 -5.68
CA THR A 318 -22.51 22.81 -5.03
C THR A 318 -21.22 23.27 -4.36
N SER A 319 -20.59 24.33 -4.88
CA SER A 319 -19.33 24.87 -4.37
C SER A 319 -19.53 26.02 -3.38
N GLY A 320 -20.72 26.63 -3.34
CA GLY A 320 -20.99 27.87 -2.62
C GLY A 320 -20.38 29.12 -3.25
N TRP A 321 -19.66 28.99 -4.37
CA TRP A 321 -19.13 30.12 -5.13
C TRP A 321 -20.20 30.65 -6.09
N VAL A 322 -20.11 31.94 -6.37
CA VAL A 322 -20.96 32.62 -7.35
C VAL A 322 -20.10 33.61 -8.12
N ARG A 323 -20.34 33.78 -9.41
CA ARG A 323 -19.65 34.78 -10.24
C ARG A 323 -20.61 35.74 -10.91
N ILE A 324 -20.11 36.93 -11.22
CA ILE A 324 -20.77 37.94 -12.05
C ILE A 324 -19.75 38.34 -13.11
N GLY A 325 -19.87 37.78 -14.31
CA GLY A 325 -18.86 37.96 -15.35
C GLY A 325 -17.52 37.37 -14.92
N ASN A 326 -16.52 38.23 -14.73
CA ASN A 326 -15.15 37.86 -14.31
C ASN A 326 -14.90 38.05 -12.80
N ASP A 327 -15.90 38.54 -12.06
CA ASP A 327 -15.80 38.79 -10.63
C ASP A 327 -16.44 37.63 -9.86
N VAL A 328 -15.90 37.30 -8.69
CA VAL A 328 -16.39 36.16 -7.90
C VAL A 328 -16.66 36.53 -6.44
N ALA A 329 -17.69 35.92 -5.87
CA ALA A 329 -17.86 35.79 -4.42
C ALA A 329 -17.46 34.39 -3.99
N SER A 330 -16.64 34.34 -2.96
CA SER A 330 -16.22 33.11 -2.31
C SER A 330 -17.14 32.77 -1.12
N PRO A 331 -17.33 31.48 -0.77
CA PRO A 331 -18.22 31.07 0.32
C PRO A 331 -17.92 31.74 1.66
N GLY A 332 -16.65 31.98 1.98
CA GLY A 332 -16.20 32.69 3.16
C GLY A 332 -16.64 34.16 3.21
N ARG A 333 -16.74 34.83 2.05
CA ARG A 333 -17.23 36.21 1.95
C ARG A 333 -18.74 36.27 2.05
N ILE A 334 -19.46 35.36 1.39
CA ILE A 334 -20.93 35.27 1.41
C ILE A 334 -21.45 35.01 2.82
N ARG A 335 -20.76 34.15 3.58
CA ARG A 335 -21.11 33.85 4.99
C ARG A 335 -20.97 35.06 5.93
N LYS A 336 -20.29 36.13 5.54
CA LYS A 336 -20.10 37.35 6.34
C LYS A 336 -21.16 38.43 6.07
N LEU A 337 -22.10 38.20 5.15
CA LEU A 337 -23.18 39.15 4.85
C LEU A 337 -24.03 39.42 6.10
N ALA A 338 -24.20 40.69 6.44
CA ALA A 338 -25.12 41.10 7.50
C ALA A 338 -26.56 41.18 6.97
N THR A 339 -27.54 41.19 7.87
CA THR A 339 -28.97 41.30 7.50
C THR A 339 -29.27 42.51 6.64
N GLU A 340 -28.56 43.62 6.85
CA GLU A 340 -28.70 44.85 6.06
C GLU A 340 -28.17 44.73 4.62
N ASP A 341 -27.23 43.82 4.36
CA ASP A 341 -26.61 43.64 3.04
C ASP A 341 -27.51 42.88 2.07
N PHE A 342 -28.49 42.12 2.57
CA PHE A 342 -29.40 41.33 1.74
C PHE A 342 -30.25 42.20 0.80
N ALA A 343 -30.56 43.44 1.21
CA ALA A 343 -31.35 44.38 0.42
C ALA A 343 -30.48 45.40 -0.36
N ARG A 344 -29.17 45.43 -0.12
CA ARG A 344 -28.25 46.35 -0.80
C ARG A 344 -27.86 45.81 -2.18
N CYS A 345 -27.57 46.73 -3.09
CA CYS A 345 -27.01 46.37 -4.39
C CYS A 345 -25.62 45.76 -4.21
N LEU A 346 -25.28 44.71 -4.96
CA LEU A 346 -23.99 44.02 -4.81
C LEU A 346 -22.77 44.94 -4.99
N LYS A 347 -22.90 45.98 -5.82
CA LYS A 347 -21.85 47.00 -6.05
C LYS A 347 -21.59 47.89 -4.83
N GLU A 348 -22.55 47.98 -3.91
CA GLU A 348 -22.48 48.80 -2.71
C GLU A 348 -21.94 48.02 -1.49
N ILE A 349 -21.76 46.70 -1.63
CA ILE A 349 -21.23 45.84 -0.55
C ILE A 349 -19.72 45.66 -0.74
N PRO A 350 -18.88 46.38 0.03
CA PRO A 350 -17.44 46.41 -0.20
C PRO A 350 -16.80 45.05 0.05
N GLY A 351 -15.97 44.60 -0.89
CA GLY A 351 -15.21 43.35 -0.77
C GLY A 351 -16.05 42.07 -0.84
N LEU A 352 -17.33 42.13 -1.22
CA LEU A 352 -18.11 40.91 -1.47
C LEU A 352 -17.68 40.24 -2.79
N MET A 353 -17.62 41.04 -3.86
CA MET A 353 -17.10 40.65 -5.17
C MET A 353 -15.61 40.92 -5.26
N VAL A 354 -14.86 39.93 -5.73
CA VAL A 354 -13.43 40.05 -5.99
C VAL A 354 -13.21 40.01 -7.50
N PRO A 355 -12.67 41.09 -8.10
CA PRO A 355 -12.39 41.12 -9.52
C PRO A 355 -11.16 40.29 -9.87
N ARG A 356 -11.09 39.81 -11.11
CA ARG A 356 -9.95 39.02 -11.63
C ARG A 356 -8.58 39.65 -11.34
N ALA A 357 -8.48 40.97 -11.40
CA ALA A 357 -7.24 41.71 -11.20
C ALA A 357 -6.71 41.64 -9.76
N GLU A 358 -7.58 41.38 -8.78
CA GLU A 358 -7.24 41.26 -7.36
C GLU A 358 -6.94 39.80 -6.94
N MET A 359 -7.11 38.83 -7.85
CA MET A 359 -6.87 37.41 -7.57
C MET A 359 -5.38 37.07 -7.71
N LEU A 360 -4.87 36.29 -6.76
CA LEU A 360 -3.51 35.77 -6.78
C LEU A 360 -3.42 34.62 -7.80
N SER A 361 -2.55 34.75 -8.79
CA SER A 361 -2.44 33.73 -9.86
C SER A 361 -1.47 32.62 -9.47
N ILE A 362 -1.85 31.36 -9.69
CA ILE A 362 -1.03 30.18 -9.43
C ILE A 362 -1.20 29.14 -10.53
N SER A 363 -0.11 28.46 -10.91
CA SER A 363 -0.15 27.41 -11.93
C SER A 363 -0.92 26.18 -11.42
N SER A 364 -1.75 25.59 -12.29
CA SER A 364 -2.52 24.34 -12.09
C SER A 364 -1.65 23.18 -11.60
N GLU A 365 -0.42 23.08 -12.11
CA GLU A 365 0.54 22.01 -11.80
C GLU A 365 1.25 22.20 -10.45
N THR A 366 1.03 23.32 -9.77
CA THR A 366 1.70 23.60 -8.49
C THR A 366 1.21 22.62 -7.42
N THR A 367 2.12 21.92 -6.75
CA THR A 367 1.77 21.03 -5.64
C THR A 367 1.18 21.81 -4.48
N VAL A 368 0.23 21.20 -3.75
CA VAL A 368 -0.44 21.85 -2.61
C VAL A 368 0.58 22.40 -1.60
N ARG A 369 1.62 21.62 -1.28
CA ARG A 369 2.69 22.04 -0.37
C ARG A 369 3.45 23.28 -0.85
N ARG A 370 3.77 23.37 -2.15
CA ARG A 370 4.44 24.56 -2.71
C ARG A 370 3.52 25.78 -2.66
N ALA A 371 2.24 25.59 -2.94
CA ALA A 371 1.25 26.66 -2.88
C ALA A 371 1.04 27.18 -1.45
N VAL A 372 0.97 26.30 -0.45
CA VAL A 372 0.90 26.69 0.97
C VAL A 372 2.11 27.53 1.37
N ASN A 373 3.32 27.11 0.97
CA ASN A 373 4.54 27.87 1.25
C ASN A 373 4.54 29.24 0.53
N PHE A 374 4.10 29.27 -0.73
CA PHE A 374 3.98 30.51 -1.50
C PHE A 374 3.06 31.53 -0.81
N VAL A 375 1.89 31.09 -0.36
CA VAL A 375 0.93 31.92 0.39
C VAL A 375 1.50 32.38 1.73
N ARG A 376 2.14 31.49 2.50
CA ARG A 376 2.73 31.84 3.80
C ARG A 376 3.86 32.85 3.66
N ASN A 377 4.69 32.73 2.61
CA ASN A 377 5.74 33.70 2.33
C ASN A 377 5.17 35.08 1.99
N MET A 378 4.09 35.14 1.21
CA MET A 378 3.39 36.40 0.92
C MET A 378 2.73 37.01 2.16
N GLN A 379 2.26 36.20 3.10
CA GLN A 379 1.76 36.68 4.39
C GLN A 379 2.87 37.27 5.27
N GLY A 380 4.06 36.67 5.24
CA GLY A 380 5.22 37.13 6.01
C GLY A 380 5.91 38.40 5.44
N ALA A 381 5.83 38.63 4.12
CA ALA A 381 6.41 39.80 3.47
C ALA A 381 5.53 41.07 3.56
N ALA A 382 4.32 40.97 4.10
CA ALA A 382 3.31 42.02 4.11
C ALA A 382 3.52 43.13 5.16
N ASP A 383 4.65 43.14 5.89
CA ASP A 383 5.02 44.28 6.77
C ASP A 383 5.47 45.51 5.97
N ASP A 384 5.80 45.35 4.68
CA ASP A 384 6.13 46.42 3.74
C ASP A 384 4.99 46.66 2.72
N GLY A 385 3.82 47.05 3.22
CA GLY A 385 2.98 48.08 2.61
C GLY A 385 2.14 47.84 1.33
N GLU A 386 2.36 46.83 0.48
CA GLU A 386 1.65 46.83 -0.83
C GLU A 386 0.70 45.67 -1.19
N TYR A 387 0.75 44.47 -0.61
CA TYR A 387 -0.30 43.45 -0.84
C TYR A 387 -0.46 42.50 0.36
N VAL A 388 -1.52 42.65 1.15
CA VAL A 388 -1.79 41.78 2.31
C VAL A 388 -2.59 40.55 1.88
N CYS A 389 -1.91 39.40 1.71
CA CYS A 389 -2.55 38.11 1.41
C CYS A 389 -3.32 37.57 2.65
N ARG A 390 -4.61 37.89 2.75
CA ARG A 390 -5.47 37.42 3.86
C ARG A 390 -6.11 36.06 3.58
N ALA A 391 -6.66 35.41 4.62
CA ALA A 391 -7.35 34.13 4.50
C ALA A 391 -8.59 34.17 3.57
N ASP A 392 -9.19 35.34 3.37
CA ASP A 392 -10.29 35.58 2.43
C ASP A 392 -9.82 35.97 1.02
N SER A 393 -8.51 35.96 0.75
CA SER A 393 -7.97 36.15 -0.60
C SER A 393 -8.30 34.95 -1.47
N ILE A 394 -8.35 35.19 -2.78
CA ILE A 394 -8.76 34.21 -3.77
C ILE A 394 -7.58 33.92 -4.70
N LEU A 395 -7.28 32.64 -4.87
CA LEU A 395 -6.32 32.13 -5.83
C LEU A 395 -7.04 31.84 -7.14
N ALA A 396 -6.57 32.42 -8.24
CA ALA A 396 -6.91 32.05 -9.61
C ALA A 396 -5.95 30.96 -10.09
N VAL A 397 -6.48 29.78 -10.35
CA VAL A 397 -5.72 28.62 -10.85
C VAL A 397 -5.67 28.70 -12.36
N LEU A 398 -4.46 28.79 -12.89
CA LEU A 398 -4.20 28.99 -14.31
C LEU A 398 -3.62 27.74 -14.95
N ASP A 399 -4.14 27.37 -16.11
CA ASP A 399 -3.56 26.37 -17.00
C ASP A 399 -3.21 27.04 -18.32
N GLN A 400 -1.93 27.00 -18.70
CA GLN A 400 -1.41 27.67 -19.91
C GLN A 400 -1.77 29.18 -20.04
N GLY A 401 -2.07 29.84 -18.91
CA GLY A 401 -2.46 31.26 -18.85
C GLY A 401 -3.96 31.50 -18.76
N ASP A 402 -4.78 30.48 -19.03
CA ASP A 402 -6.24 30.55 -18.91
C ASP A 402 -6.69 30.17 -17.49
N MET A 403 -7.72 30.85 -16.99
CA MET A 403 -8.27 30.50 -15.67
C MET A 403 -9.13 29.24 -15.78
N VAL A 404 -8.69 28.19 -15.11
CA VAL A 404 -9.40 26.91 -15.04
C VAL A 404 -10.16 26.71 -13.74
N GLY A 405 -9.82 27.44 -12.68
CA GLY A 405 -10.53 27.37 -11.41
C GLY A 405 -10.13 28.42 -10.40
N VAL A 406 -10.79 28.39 -9.24
CA VAL A 406 -10.54 29.30 -8.11
C VAL A 406 -10.49 28.55 -6.79
N LEU A 407 -9.73 29.09 -5.83
CA LEU A 407 -9.57 28.52 -4.49
C LEU A 407 -9.45 29.63 -3.44
N GLU A 408 -10.14 29.48 -2.30
CA GLU A 408 -9.94 30.35 -1.14
C GLU A 408 -8.61 30.03 -0.46
N VAL A 409 -7.83 31.07 -0.14
CA VAL A 409 -6.56 30.93 0.57
C VAL A 409 -6.75 30.27 1.94
N GLY A 410 -7.81 30.59 2.68
CA GLY A 410 -8.13 29.95 3.96
C GLY A 410 -8.28 28.43 3.84
N LYS A 411 -8.98 27.95 2.81
CA LYS A 411 -9.17 26.52 2.54
C LYS A 411 -7.85 25.83 2.19
N LEU A 412 -6.95 26.52 1.49
CA LEU A 412 -5.61 26.02 1.21
C LEU A 412 -4.75 25.92 2.49
N LEU A 413 -4.85 26.88 3.40
CA LEU A 413 -4.10 26.90 4.66
C LEU A 413 -4.59 25.89 5.69
N GLU A 414 -5.85 25.47 5.62
CA GLU A 414 -6.44 24.40 6.45
C GLU A 414 -6.00 22.99 6.03
N TRP A 415 -5.36 22.85 4.86
CA TRP A 415 -4.89 21.56 4.36
C TRP A 415 -3.78 20.98 5.26
N LYS A 416 -3.95 19.73 5.69
CA LYS A 416 -2.97 18.95 6.46
C LYS A 416 -2.51 17.76 5.62
N ASP A 417 -1.18 17.59 5.53
CA ASP A 417 -0.50 16.47 4.84
C ASP A 417 -1.01 15.09 5.29
#